data_AF-A0A158G145-F1
#
_entry.id   AF-A0A158G145-F1
#
_cell.length_a   1.000
_cell.length_b   1.000
_cell.length_c   1.000
_cell.angle_alpha   90.00
_cell.angle_beta   90.00
_cell.angle_gamma   90.00
#
_symmetry.space_group_name_H-M   'P 1'
#
loop_
_entity.id
_entity.type
_entity.pdbx_description
1 polymer ?
#
loop_
_entity_poly.entity_id
_entity_poly.type
_entity_poly.pdbx_seq_one_letter_code
_entity_poly.pdbx_strand_id
1 'polypeptide(L)'
;MNTPFGNCKYRICDLPGQCRDEARKERVDCWIANAMELALMCGQRREDIAKMRFEDIKDGYLLVEQSKGKEGKRAKLRIPLGLRLDALGMTLEDVLKKCRDQVLSKNVIHLVRKTGNVEPGTAPKSGTLSIKFAHFRDKAKLTVPAGRTPASFHEIRSLAARLYTEEYGQDFAQALLGHKSGKMTSLYRDVRGREWTEIKLKAG
;
A
#
# COMPACT_ATOMS: atom_id res chain seq x y z
N MET A 1 27.81 7.89 27.80
CA MET A 1 26.40 7.44 27.85
C MET A 1 25.97 7.15 26.42
N ASN A 2 25.99 5.87 26.03
CA ASN A 2 25.59 5.41 24.71
C ASN A 2 24.07 5.36 24.65
N THR A 3 23.46 6.11 23.73
CA THR A 3 22.06 5.91 23.34
C THR A 3 21.93 4.55 22.63
N PRO A 4 20.89 3.73 22.89
CA PRO A 4 20.77 2.40 22.31
C PRO A 4 20.18 2.42 20.88
N PHE A 5 20.30 3.54 20.17
CA PHE A 5 19.75 3.70 18.81
C PHE A 5 20.83 3.37 17.78
N GLY A 6 21.08 2.08 17.62
CA GLY A 6 21.99 1.52 16.61
C GLY A 6 21.63 1.99 15.19
N ASN A 7 22.67 2.25 14.40
CA ASN A 7 22.64 2.65 13.00
C ASN A 7 21.73 1.74 12.14
N CYS A 8 20.56 2.22 11.74
CA CYS A 8 19.76 1.62 10.68
C CYS A 8 19.41 2.71 9.65
N LYS A 9 19.89 2.53 8.41
CA LYS A 9 19.83 3.49 7.30
C LYS A 9 18.43 3.84 6.79
N TYR A 10 17.36 3.21 7.32
CA TYR A 10 15.98 3.43 6.87
C TYR A 10 15.07 3.73 8.07
N ARG A 11 15.15 4.94 8.63
CA ARG A 11 14.17 5.44 9.61
C ARG A 11 12.88 5.84 8.89
N ILE A 12 12.09 4.86 8.44
CA ILE A 12 10.72 5.00 7.87
C ILE A 12 10.50 6.31 7.09
N CYS A 13 10.79 6.30 5.79
CA CYS A 13 10.14 7.11 4.76
C CYS A 13 9.40 8.37 5.26
N ASP A 14 10.10 9.48 5.40
CA ASP A 14 9.81 10.57 6.36
C ASP A 14 8.36 11.06 6.45
N LEU A 15 7.60 11.07 5.36
CA LEU A 15 6.23 11.59 5.36
C LEU A 15 5.16 10.53 5.67
N PRO A 16 5.03 9.41 4.93
CA PRO A 16 4.02 8.41 5.25
C PRO A 16 4.20 7.78 6.64
N GLY A 17 5.44 7.66 7.12
CA GLY A 17 5.74 7.20 8.49
C GLY A 17 5.18 8.13 9.55
N GLN A 18 5.46 9.43 9.45
CA GLN A 18 4.98 10.41 10.42
C GLN A 18 3.46 10.60 10.36
N CYS A 19 2.86 10.64 9.16
CA CYS A 19 1.41 10.67 9.01
C CYS A 19 0.74 9.46 9.68
N ARG A 20 1.33 8.27 9.50
CA ARG A 20 0.87 7.04 10.13
C ARG A 20 0.95 7.14 11.65
N ASP A 21 2.07 7.62 12.18
CA ASP A 21 2.28 7.71 13.63
C ASP A 21 1.30 8.71 14.27
N GLU A 22 1.03 9.84 13.61
CA GLU A 22 -0.03 10.78 14.02
C GLU A 22 -1.43 10.14 13.99
N ALA A 23 -1.73 9.34 12.96
CA ALA A 23 -3.02 8.65 12.86
C ALA A 23 -3.19 7.54 13.93
N ARG A 24 -2.11 6.90 14.36
CA ARG A 24 -2.16 5.85 15.39
C ARG A 24 -2.41 6.38 16.81
N LYS A 25 -2.29 7.70 17.04
CA LYS A 25 -2.61 8.30 18.35
C LYS A 25 -4.07 8.11 18.73
N GLU A 26 -4.96 8.02 17.75
CA GLU A 26 -6.39 7.86 17.95
C GLU A 26 -6.85 6.54 17.33
N ARG A 27 -7.45 5.65 18.14
CA ARG A 27 -7.93 4.35 17.65
C ARG A 27 -8.89 4.51 16.47
N VAL A 28 -9.69 5.59 16.45
CA VAL A 28 -10.67 5.86 15.39
C VAL A 28 -10.05 6.14 14.02
N ASP A 29 -8.76 6.45 13.96
CA ASP A 29 -8.02 6.75 12.74
C ASP A 29 -6.94 5.69 12.42
N CYS A 30 -6.88 4.58 13.17
CA CYS A 30 -5.91 3.50 12.91
C CYS A 30 -6.06 2.89 11.49
N TRP A 31 -7.27 2.93 10.93
CA TRP A 31 -7.55 2.42 9.58
C TRP A 31 -6.79 3.20 8.50
N ILE A 32 -6.56 4.51 8.65
CA ILE A 32 -5.81 5.28 7.64
C ILE A 32 -4.31 5.01 7.78
N ALA A 33 -3.81 4.80 9.00
CA ALA A 33 -2.43 4.34 9.23
C ALA A 33 -2.18 2.98 8.55
N ASN A 34 -3.12 2.03 8.71
CA ASN A 34 -3.08 0.74 8.05
C ASN A 34 -3.16 0.88 6.52
N ALA A 35 -3.98 1.80 6.00
CA ALA A 35 -4.06 2.06 4.56
C ALA A 35 -2.76 2.62 3.98
N MET A 36 -2.05 3.50 4.72
CA MET A 36 -0.74 4.02 4.30
C MET A 36 0.32 2.92 4.26
N GLU A 37 0.38 2.06 5.27
CA GLU A 37 1.30 0.91 5.31
C GLU A 37 1.00 -0.09 4.20
N LEU A 38 -0.28 -0.43 4.00
CA LEU A 38 -0.69 -1.34 2.95
C LEU A 38 -0.35 -0.78 1.57
N ALA A 39 -0.62 0.51 1.32
CA ALA A 39 -0.28 1.17 0.07
C ALA A 39 1.23 1.17 -0.20
N LEU A 40 2.05 1.37 0.84
CA LEU A 40 3.51 1.31 0.71
C LEU A 40 3.99 -0.12 0.45
N MET A 41 3.43 -1.10 1.18
CA MET A 41 3.80 -2.50 1.10
C MET A 41 3.44 -3.12 -0.26
N CYS A 42 2.22 -2.95 -0.76
CA CYS A 42 1.82 -3.56 -2.02
C CYS A 42 2.00 -2.64 -3.23
N GLY A 43 2.34 -1.37 -3.04
CA GLY A 43 2.56 -0.40 -4.12
C GLY A 43 1.33 -0.11 -4.98
N GLN A 44 0.10 -0.40 -4.52
CA GLN A 44 -1.12 -0.29 -5.33
C GLN A 44 -1.74 1.11 -5.30
N ARG A 45 -2.62 1.40 -6.26
CA ARG A 45 -3.29 2.71 -6.33
C ARG A 45 -4.31 2.83 -5.22
N ARG A 46 -4.57 4.07 -4.76
CA ARG A 46 -5.54 4.39 -3.71
C ARG A 46 -6.91 3.76 -3.93
N GLU A 47 -7.40 3.75 -5.17
CA GLU A 47 -8.69 3.15 -5.53
C GLU A 47 -8.68 1.63 -5.33
N ASP A 48 -7.55 0.99 -5.59
CA ASP A 48 -7.37 -0.45 -5.45
C ASP A 48 -7.22 -0.81 -3.96
N ILE A 49 -6.45 -0.03 -3.19
CA ILE A 49 -6.32 -0.15 -1.72
C ILE A 49 -7.69 -0.10 -1.03
N ALA A 50 -8.53 0.87 -1.41
CA ALA A 50 -9.87 1.03 -0.81
C ALA A 50 -10.85 -0.10 -1.17
N LYS A 51 -10.54 -0.91 -2.19
CA LYS A 51 -11.40 -2.01 -2.67
C LYS A 51 -10.97 -3.39 -2.19
N MET A 52 -9.77 -3.53 -1.62
CA MET A 52 -9.25 -4.83 -1.17
C MET A 52 -10.15 -5.44 -0.11
N ARG A 53 -10.45 -6.73 -0.28
CA ARG A 53 -11.22 -7.53 0.67
C ARG A 53 -10.39 -8.67 1.22
N PHE A 54 -10.74 -9.13 2.43
CA PHE A 54 -10.05 -10.27 3.03
C PHE A 54 -10.24 -11.57 2.23
N GLU A 55 -11.33 -11.70 1.46
CA GLU A 55 -11.55 -12.82 0.53
C GLU A 55 -10.58 -12.83 -0.66
N ASP A 56 -9.92 -11.70 -0.95
CA ASP A 56 -8.92 -11.61 -2.01
C ASP A 56 -7.57 -12.21 -1.55
N ILE A 57 -7.47 -12.65 -0.28
CA ILE A 57 -6.30 -13.35 0.26
C ILE A 57 -6.53 -14.86 0.11
N LYS A 58 -5.74 -15.52 -0.76
CA LYS A 58 -5.88 -16.95 -1.08
C LYS A 58 -4.53 -17.59 -1.33
N ASP A 59 -4.35 -18.81 -0.83
CA ASP A 59 -3.20 -19.69 -1.10
C ASP A 59 -1.83 -19.03 -0.85
N GLY A 60 -1.72 -18.17 0.16
CA GLY A 60 -0.48 -17.45 0.47
C GLY A 60 -0.23 -16.18 -0.37
N TYR A 61 -1.24 -15.69 -1.09
CA TYR A 61 -1.16 -14.48 -1.91
C TYR A 61 -2.31 -13.51 -1.62
N LEU A 62 -2.03 -12.21 -1.77
CA LEU A 62 -3.03 -11.17 -1.99
C LEU A 62 -3.29 -11.03 -3.49
N LEU A 63 -4.53 -11.26 -3.91
CA LEU A 63 -4.99 -11.12 -5.28
C LEU A 63 -5.44 -9.66 -5.52
N VAL A 64 -4.83 -8.97 -6.48
CA VAL A 64 -5.19 -7.59 -6.83
C VAL A 64 -5.55 -7.48 -8.30
N GLU A 65 -6.80 -7.10 -8.60
CA GLU A 65 -7.20 -6.64 -9.93
C GLU A 65 -7.24 -5.11 -9.95
N GLN A 66 -6.32 -4.49 -10.68
CA GLN A 66 -6.21 -3.03 -10.73
C GLN A 66 -7.38 -2.39 -11.46
N SER A 67 -8.03 -1.40 -10.85
CA SER A 67 -9.21 -0.71 -11.38
C SER A 67 -8.92 0.10 -12.65
N LYS A 68 -7.70 0.65 -12.77
CA LYS A 68 -7.30 1.50 -13.90
C LYS A 68 -6.83 0.63 -15.07
N GLY A 69 -7.49 0.77 -16.21
CA GLY A 69 -7.20 0.08 -17.45
C GLY A 69 -8.48 -0.09 -18.27
N LYS A 70 -8.34 -0.44 -19.56
CA LYS A 70 -9.50 -0.90 -20.34
C LYS A 70 -9.98 -2.23 -19.75
N GLU A 71 -11.28 -2.46 -19.73
CA GLU A 71 -11.85 -3.75 -19.33
C GLU A 71 -11.22 -4.89 -20.14
N GLY A 72 -10.90 -6.01 -19.48
CA GLY A 72 -10.11 -7.10 -20.07
C GLY A 72 -8.62 -6.79 -20.29
N LYS A 73 -8.12 -5.61 -19.89
CA LYS A 73 -6.68 -5.25 -19.92
C LYS A 73 -6.15 -4.75 -18.59
N ARG A 74 -6.94 -4.85 -17.53
CA ARG A 74 -6.52 -4.54 -16.15
C ARG A 74 -5.41 -5.49 -15.72
N ALA A 75 -4.42 -4.98 -15.01
CA ALA A 75 -3.37 -5.82 -14.45
C ALA A 75 -3.97 -6.64 -13.29
N LYS A 76 -3.72 -7.94 -13.31
CA LYS A 76 -4.05 -8.88 -12.24
C LYS A 76 -2.76 -9.35 -11.60
N LEU A 77 -2.61 -9.13 -10.31
CA LEU A 77 -1.38 -9.40 -9.57
C LEU A 77 -1.63 -10.41 -8.46
N ARG A 78 -0.73 -11.37 -8.29
CA ARG A 78 -0.66 -12.23 -7.10
C ARG A 78 0.56 -11.81 -6.31
N ILE A 79 0.34 -11.12 -5.20
CA ILE A 79 1.40 -10.61 -4.35
C ILE A 79 1.60 -11.58 -3.19
N PRO A 80 2.76 -12.22 -3.03
CA PRO A 80 2.98 -13.20 -1.97
C PRO A 80 2.90 -12.52 -0.60
N LEU A 81 2.26 -13.17 0.37
CA LEU A 81 2.13 -12.64 1.74
C LEU A 81 3.49 -12.50 2.44
N GLY A 82 4.48 -13.31 2.05
CA GLY A 82 5.86 -13.21 2.50
C GLY A 82 6.67 -12.07 1.89
N LEU A 83 6.09 -11.23 1.02
CA LEU A 83 6.75 -10.02 0.53
C LEU A 83 7.13 -9.14 1.71
N ARG A 84 8.43 -8.84 1.85
CA ARG A 84 8.99 -7.98 2.89
C ARG A 84 9.37 -6.64 2.28
N LEU A 85 9.29 -5.59 3.09
CA LEU A 85 9.86 -4.29 2.77
C LEU A 85 10.69 -3.84 3.97
N ASP A 86 12.01 -3.78 3.83
CA ASP A 86 12.92 -3.51 4.94
C ASP A 86 12.68 -2.12 5.56
N ALA A 87 12.29 -1.14 4.74
CA ALA A 87 11.92 0.20 5.22
C ALA A 87 10.71 0.22 6.18
N LEU A 88 9.87 -0.82 6.14
CA LEU A 88 8.77 -1.02 7.11
C LEU A 88 9.13 -2.03 8.21
N GLY A 89 10.13 -2.87 8.00
CA GLY A 89 10.47 -3.98 8.91
C GLY A 89 9.34 -5.01 9.06
N MET A 90 8.48 -5.14 8.05
CA MET A 90 7.28 -5.98 8.08
C MET A 90 7.13 -6.77 6.78
N THR A 91 6.37 -7.85 6.84
CA THR A 91 5.84 -8.54 5.65
C THR A 91 4.45 -8.02 5.28
N LEU A 92 4.00 -8.34 4.06
CA LEU A 92 2.62 -8.08 3.64
C LEU A 92 1.62 -8.78 4.56
N GLU A 93 1.94 -9.98 5.02
CA GLU A 93 1.12 -10.70 6.00
C GLU A 93 0.96 -9.91 7.31
N ASP A 94 2.05 -9.34 7.84
CA ASP A 94 2.01 -8.55 9.08
C ASP A 94 1.12 -7.31 8.94
N VAL A 95 1.23 -6.60 7.81
CA VAL A 95 0.39 -5.43 7.52
C VAL A 95 -1.09 -5.82 7.43
N LEU A 96 -1.40 -6.95 6.76
CA LEU A 96 -2.78 -7.44 6.63
C LEU A 96 -3.34 -7.92 7.98
N LYS A 97 -2.52 -8.54 8.84
CA LYS A 97 -2.91 -8.90 10.21
C LYS A 97 -3.29 -7.66 11.02
N LYS A 98 -2.54 -6.57 10.91
CA LYS A 98 -2.87 -5.28 11.57
C LYS A 98 -4.15 -4.64 11.07
N CYS A 99 -4.58 -4.97 9.85
CA CYS A 99 -5.86 -4.54 9.31
C CYS A 99 -7.05 -5.34 9.87
N ARG A 100 -6.82 -6.51 10.49
CA ARG A 100 -7.86 -7.26 11.20
C ARG A 100 -7.96 -6.75 12.63
N ASP A 101 -8.92 -5.88 12.86
CA ASP A 101 -9.25 -5.41 14.21
C ASP A 101 -10.55 -6.06 14.73
N GLN A 102 -11.12 -5.49 15.79
CA GLN A 102 -12.33 -6.01 16.45
C GLN A 102 -13.62 -5.72 15.68
N VAL A 103 -13.56 -4.95 14.59
CA VAL A 103 -14.71 -4.59 13.76
C VAL A 103 -14.86 -5.62 12.65
N LEU A 104 -16.02 -6.30 12.63
CA LEU A 104 -16.34 -7.25 11.59
C LEU A 104 -16.45 -6.54 10.23
N SER A 105 -15.56 -6.90 9.30
CA SER A 105 -15.55 -6.34 7.96
C SER A 105 -15.11 -7.36 6.92
N LYS A 106 -15.69 -7.28 5.72
CA LYS A 106 -15.15 -7.94 4.53
C LYS A 106 -13.98 -7.18 3.90
N ASN A 107 -13.83 -5.90 4.20
CA ASN A 107 -12.87 -5.01 3.56
C ASN A 107 -11.58 -4.95 4.39
N VAL A 108 -10.42 -5.01 3.72
CA VAL A 108 -9.12 -4.90 4.40
C VAL A 108 -9.00 -3.55 5.08
N ILE A 109 -9.30 -2.47 4.36
CA ILE A 109 -9.41 -1.14 4.93
C ILE A 109 -10.89 -0.83 5.18
N HIS A 110 -11.23 -0.55 6.43
CA HIS A 110 -12.60 -0.25 6.85
C HIS A 110 -12.63 0.79 7.96
N LEU A 111 -13.77 1.48 8.07
CA LEU A 111 -14.01 2.43 9.15
C LEU A 111 -14.24 1.66 10.46
N VAL A 112 -13.60 2.10 11.54
CA VAL A 112 -13.70 1.43 12.85
C VAL A 112 -14.81 1.99 13.74
N ARG A 113 -15.39 3.13 13.37
CA ARG A 113 -16.53 3.75 14.04
C ARG A 113 -17.51 4.31 13.02
N LYS A 114 -18.74 4.56 13.49
CA LYS A 114 -19.76 5.24 12.70
C LYS A 114 -19.25 6.62 12.27
N THR A 115 -19.35 6.91 10.98
CA THR A 115 -18.94 8.19 10.40
C THR A 115 -20.10 8.75 9.59
N GLY A 116 -20.82 9.72 10.17
CA GLY A 116 -22.12 10.15 9.64
C GLY A 116 -23.10 8.98 9.59
N ASN A 117 -23.63 8.70 8.40
CA ASN A 117 -24.55 7.58 8.15
C ASN A 117 -23.85 6.28 7.72
N VAL A 118 -22.52 6.22 7.79
CA VAL A 118 -21.75 5.03 7.38
C VAL A 118 -21.41 4.19 8.62
N GLU A 119 -21.82 2.94 8.60
CA GLU A 119 -21.60 1.99 9.69
C GLU A 119 -20.13 1.52 9.77
N PRO A 120 -19.65 1.16 10.97
CA PRO A 120 -18.36 0.48 11.14
C PRO A 120 -18.25 -0.76 10.23
N GLY A 121 -17.04 -1.09 9.82
CA GLY A 121 -16.76 -2.21 8.91
C GLY A 121 -16.98 -1.85 7.43
N THR A 122 -17.52 -0.68 7.11
CA THR A 122 -17.65 -0.21 5.73
C THR A 122 -16.31 0.29 5.18
N ALA A 123 -16.00 -0.01 3.92
CA ALA A 123 -14.83 0.56 3.25
C ALA A 123 -14.96 2.08 3.10
N PRO A 124 -13.91 2.86 3.39
CA PRO A 124 -13.89 4.27 3.06
C PRO A 124 -13.91 4.49 1.54
N LYS A 125 -14.49 5.60 1.09
CA LYS A 125 -14.36 6.02 -0.31
C LYS A 125 -12.89 6.30 -0.61
N SER A 126 -12.42 6.01 -1.83
CA SER A 126 -11.02 6.25 -2.22
C SER A 126 -10.59 7.70 -1.97
N GLY A 127 -11.45 8.68 -2.26
CA GLY A 127 -11.20 10.09 -1.96
C GLY A 127 -10.94 10.38 -0.48
N THR A 128 -11.59 9.66 0.44
CA THR A 128 -11.42 9.81 1.88
C THR A 128 -9.99 9.48 2.32
N LEU A 129 -9.30 8.53 1.66
CA LEU A 129 -7.90 8.23 1.96
C LEU A 129 -7.01 9.46 1.71
N SER A 130 -7.22 10.19 0.62
CA SER A 130 -6.44 11.40 0.34
C SER A 130 -6.74 12.54 1.30
N ILE A 131 -8.01 12.72 1.66
CA ILE A 131 -8.42 13.76 2.62
C ILE A 131 -7.78 13.49 3.98
N LYS A 132 -7.88 12.24 4.48
CA LYS A 132 -7.30 11.85 5.77
C LYS A 132 -5.78 11.87 5.75
N PHE A 133 -5.15 11.48 4.64
CA PHE A 133 -3.71 11.63 4.50
C PHE A 133 -3.27 13.09 4.59
N ALA A 134 -3.92 14.00 3.89
CA ALA A 134 -3.61 15.43 3.96
C ALA A 134 -3.78 15.96 5.39
N HIS A 135 -4.89 15.60 6.06
CA HIS A 135 -5.13 15.94 7.46
C HIS A 135 -3.99 15.50 8.39
N PHE A 136 -3.51 14.26 8.24
CA PHE A 136 -2.43 13.74 9.08
C PHE A 136 -1.04 14.26 8.69
N ARG A 137 -0.82 14.58 7.41
CA ARG A 137 0.38 15.32 6.97
C ARG A 137 0.45 16.68 7.63
N ASP A 138 -0.66 17.41 7.67
CA ASP A 138 -0.71 18.75 8.24
C ASP A 138 -0.52 18.68 9.77
N LYS A 139 -1.08 17.64 10.43
CA LYS A 139 -0.82 17.35 11.84
C LYS A 139 0.63 16.98 12.14
N ALA A 140 1.30 16.27 11.22
CA ALA A 140 2.72 15.95 11.34
C ALA A 140 3.62 17.19 11.21
N LYS A 141 3.07 18.36 10.86
CA LYS A 141 3.77 19.65 10.74
C LYS A 141 4.99 19.59 9.81
N LEU A 142 4.85 18.84 8.73
CA LEU A 142 5.92 18.65 7.77
C LEU A 142 6.15 19.89 6.92
N THR A 143 7.41 20.34 6.87
CA THR A 143 7.80 21.47 6.03
C THR A 143 7.75 21.05 4.56
N VAL A 144 6.86 21.69 3.80
CA VAL A 144 6.84 21.55 2.34
C VAL A 144 7.92 22.48 1.77
N PRO A 145 8.89 21.97 0.99
CA PRO A 145 9.89 22.82 0.36
C PRO A 145 9.24 23.92 -0.48
N ALA A 146 9.82 25.13 -0.46
CA ALA A 146 9.32 26.25 -1.21
C ALA A 146 9.14 25.89 -2.71
N GLY A 147 7.99 26.27 -3.27
CA GLY A 147 7.65 26.00 -4.68
C GLY A 147 7.22 24.56 -4.98
N ARG A 148 7.09 23.66 -3.99
CA ARG A 148 6.54 22.32 -4.18
C ARG A 148 5.12 22.20 -3.64
N THR A 149 4.34 21.33 -4.28
CA THR A 149 3.03 20.94 -3.74
C THR A 149 3.21 20.00 -2.55
N PRO A 150 2.36 20.10 -1.53
CA PRO A 150 2.35 19.15 -0.43
C PRO A 150 2.10 17.74 -0.96
N ALA A 151 2.88 16.77 -0.49
CA ALA A 151 2.73 15.40 -0.95
C ALA A 151 1.34 14.84 -0.60
N SER A 152 0.86 13.94 -1.46
CA SER A 152 -0.48 13.35 -1.40
C SER A 152 -0.38 11.85 -1.16
N PHE A 153 -1.52 11.19 -0.88
CA PHE A 153 -1.58 9.73 -0.79
C PHE A 153 -1.03 9.03 -2.04
N HIS A 154 -1.14 9.66 -3.23
CA HIS A 154 -0.62 9.09 -4.46
C HIS A 154 0.91 8.93 -4.44
N GLU A 155 1.61 9.80 -3.72
CA GLU A 155 3.08 9.77 -3.62
C GLU A 155 3.60 8.52 -2.87
N ILE A 156 2.75 7.85 -2.07
CA ILE A 156 3.11 6.59 -1.42
C ILE A 156 3.46 5.53 -2.47
N ARG A 157 2.75 5.49 -3.60
CA ARG A 157 3.03 4.54 -4.68
C ARG A 157 4.36 4.83 -5.37
N SER A 158 4.69 6.12 -5.56
CA SER A 158 5.99 6.54 -6.11
C SER A 158 7.14 6.20 -5.15
N LEU A 159 6.93 6.39 -3.85
CA LEU A 159 7.85 5.96 -2.80
C LEU A 159 8.05 4.44 -2.81
N ALA A 160 6.97 3.65 -2.85
CA ALA A 160 7.04 2.19 -2.93
C ALA A 160 7.89 1.74 -4.14
N ALA A 161 7.67 2.33 -5.32
CA ALA A 161 8.43 2.02 -6.51
C ALA A 161 9.94 2.23 -6.31
N ARG A 162 10.34 3.33 -5.67
CA ARG A 162 11.75 3.64 -5.40
C ARG A 162 12.36 2.64 -4.41
N LEU A 163 11.69 2.38 -3.30
CA LEU A 163 12.18 1.44 -2.27
C LEU A 163 12.32 0.02 -2.83
N TYR A 164 11.32 -0.48 -3.55
CA TYR A 164 11.39 -1.80 -4.17
C TYR A 164 12.41 -1.86 -5.32
N THR A 165 12.67 -0.75 -6.01
CA THR A 165 13.74 -0.70 -7.02
C THR A 165 15.11 -0.85 -6.36
N GLU A 166 15.31 -0.20 -5.21
CA GLU A 166 16.55 -0.28 -4.43
C GLU A 166 16.75 -1.68 -3.82
N GLU A 167 15.70 -2.27 -3.23
CA GLU A 167 15.79 -3.54 -2.48
C GLU A 167 15.71 -4.79 -3.39
N TYR A 168 14.88 -4.78 -4.44
CA TYR A 168 14.62 -5.95 -5.29
C TYR A 168 15.00 -5.77 -6.76
N GLY A 169 15.25 -4.54 -7.19
CA GLY A 169 15.57 -4.18 -8.57
C GLY A 169 14.37 -3.64 -9.36
N GLN A 170 14.68 -2.93 -10.45
CA GLN A 170 13.71 -2.22 -11.28
C GLN A 170 12.60 -3.13 -11.85
N ASP A 171 12.95 -4.32 -12.33
CA ASP A 171 11.98 -5.24 -12.94
C ASP A 171 10.94 -5.73 -11.93
N PHE A 172 11.38 -6.02 -10.69
CA PHE A 172 10.49 -6.40 -9.61
C PHE A 172 9.51 -5.26 -9.27
N ALA A 173 10.03 -4.04 -9.10
CA ALA A 173 9.20 -2.87 -8.82
C ALA A 173 8.18 -2.61 -9.94
N GLN A 174 8.58 -2.70 -11.22
CA GLN A 174 7.66 -2.54 -12.34
C GLN A 174 6.55 -3.61 -12.34
N ALA A 175 6.91 -4.88 -12.07
CA ALA A 175 5.95 -5.97 -11.97
C ALA A 175 4.95 -5.75 -10.82
N LEU A 176 5.43 -5.38 -9.62
CA LEU A 176 4.58 -5.07 -8.46
C LEU A 176 3.62 -3.91 -8.74
N LEU A 177 4.07 -2.90 -9.48
CA LEU A 177 3.21 -1.79 -9.89
C LEU A 177 2.21 -2.18 -11.00
N GLY A 178 2.31 -3.38 -11.58
CA GLY A 178 1.45 -3.82 -12.68
C GLY A 178 1.78 -3.13 -14.00
N HIS A 179 3.02 -2.67 -14.18
CA HIS A 179 3.51 -2.17 -15.45
C HIS A 179 4.03 -3.34 -16.28
N LYS A 180 3.60 -3.44 -17.54
CA LYS A 180 4.16 -4.41 -18.47
C LYS A 180 5.52 -3.90 -18.92
N SER A 181 6.60 -4.64 -18.68
CA SER A 181 7.87 -4.31 -19.32
C SER A 181 7.77 -4.62 -20.82
N GLY A 182 8.32 -3.76 -21.67
CA GLY A 182 8.36 -3.99 -23.12
C GLY A 182 9.04 -5.31 -23.49
N LYS A 183 10.02 -5.77 -22.68
CA LYS A 183 10.70 -7.06 -22.83
C LYS A 183 9.82 -8.28 -22.49
N MET A 184 8.90 -8.19 -21.53
CA MET A 184 7.91 -9.25 -21.26
C MET A 184 6.78 -9.26 -22.31
N THR A 185 6.53 -8.12 -22.94
CA THR A 185 5.45 -7.95 -23.93
C THR A 185 5.76 -8.62 -25.27
N SER A 186 7.03 -8.87 -25.59
CA SER A 186 7.40 -9.56 -26.84
C SER A 186 7.15 -11.08 -26.79
N LEU A 187 7.25 -11.72 -25.62
CA LEU A 187 7.03 -13.18 -25.48
C LEU A 187 5.55 -13.56 -25.23
N TYR A 188 4.75 -12.70 -24.60
CA TYR A 188 3.36 -12.99 -24.19
C TYR A 188 2.34 -12.19 -25.02
N ARG A 189 2.37 -12.36 -26.34
CA ARG A 189 1.55 -11.54 -27.26
C ARG A 189 0.05 -11.88 -27.25
N ASP A 190 -0.42 -12.92 -26.56
CA ASP A 190 -1.79 -13.40 -26.76
C ASP A 190 -2.59 -13.90 -25.55
N VAL A 191 -2.55 -13.16 -24.43
CA VAL A 191 -3.51 -13.37 -23.34
C VAL A 191 -4.05 -12.04 -22.83
N ARG A 192 -5.25 -11.70 -23.33
CA ARG A 192 -5.99 -10.45 -23.09
C ARG A 192 -6.39 -10.28 -21.60
N GLY A 193 -5.44 -9.95 -20.74
CA GLY A 193 -5.69 -9.59 -19.32
C GLY A 193 -6.33 -10.68 -18.46
N ARG A 194 -6.26 -11.94 -18.91
CA ARG A 194 -6.82 -13.09 -18.20
C ARG A 194 -5.87 -13.68 -17.18
N GLU A 195 -4.57 -13.58 -17.41
CA GLU A 195 -3.56 -14.19 -16.55
C GLU A 195 -3.16 -13.30 -15.38
N TRP A 196 -2.90 -13.96 -14.26
CA TRP A 196 -2.38 -13.36 -13.05
C TRP A 196 -0.85 -13.26 -13.13
N THR A 197 -0.32 -12.05 -13.04
CA THR A 197 1.12 -11.84 -12.86
C THR A 197 1.49 -12.16 -11.42
N GLU A 198 2.23 -13.24 -11.21
CA GLU A 198 2.78 -13.57 -9.90
C GLU A 198 4.03 -12.75 -9.61
N ILE A 199 4.05 -12.10 -8.44
CA ILE A 199 5.23 -11.38 -7.96
C ILE A 199 6.18 -12.39 -7.34
N LYS A 200 7.25 -12.71 -8.06
CA LYS A 200 8.25 -13.69 -7.62
C LYS A 200 9.21 -13.06 -6.63
N LEU A 201 9.25 -13.59 -5.41
CA LEU A 201 10.35 -13.33 -4.49
C LEU A 201 11.58 -14.03 -5.04
N LYS A 202 12.73 -13.35 -5.09
CA LYS A 202 13.99 -14.04 -5.36
C LYS A 202 14.21 -15.01 -4.19
N ALA A 203 14.48 -16.27 -4.50
CA ALA A 203 15.02 -17.18 -3.50
C ALA A 203 16.33 -16.56 -2.99
N GLY A 204 16.42 -16.39 -1.67
CA GLY A 204 17.68 -16.04 -1.01
C GLY A 204 18.70 -17.16 -1.12
#